data_AF-W7BBD6-F1
#
_entry.id   AF-W7BBD6-F1
#
_cell.length_a   1.000
_cell.length_b   1.000
_cell.length_c   1.000
_cell.angle_alpha   90.00
_cell.angle_beta   90.00
_cell.angle_gamma   90.00
#
_symmetry.space_group_name_H-M   'P 1'
#
loop_
_entity.id
_entity.type
_entity.pdbx_description
1 polymer ?
#
loop_
_entity_poly.entity_id
_entity_poly.type
_entity_poly.pdbx_seq_one_letter_code
_entity_poly.pdbx_strand_id
1 'polypeptide(L)'
;MRLLKALRDIEEALIDNHSVDIQRNRIQLDLIYPDNGKKVNVVFRKVSAFYFVNGYEDSRYATSDYEYGEKRELLSIVYDDSKNQGLFIKSGDNFYNGFDSKFNFTLEFMEGLLLIEADEIDIDGCKFENLVRKGEL
;
A
#
# COMPACT_ATOMS: atom_id res chain seq x y z
N MET A 1 -11.41 9.47 11.78
CA MET A 1 -12.66 9.73 11.03
C MET A 1 -12.45 10.39 9.66
N ARG A 2 -11.55 11.38 9.49
CA ARG A 2 -11.33 12.01 8.15
C ARG A 2 -10.59 11.12 7.16
N LEU A 3 -9.51 10.46 7.57
CA LEU A 3 -8.76 9.51 6.72
C LEU A 3 -9.66 8.38 6.21
N LEU A 4 -10.35 7.66 7.10
CA LEU A 4 -11.29 6.59 6.74
C LEU A 4 -12.41 7.04 5.80
N LYS A 5 -12.76 8.33 5.78
CA LYS A 5 -13.71 8.84 4.80
C LYS A 5 -13.03 9.00 3.44
N ALA A 6 -11.87 9.66 3.40
CA ALA A 6 -11.10 9.85 2.17
C ALA A 6 -10.73 8.51 1.49
N LEU A 7 -10.40 7.47 2.27
CA LEU A 7 -10.11 6.14 1.74
C LEU A 7 -11.35 5.43 1.18
N ARG A 8 -12.51 5.57 1.83
CA ARG A 8 -13.79 5.02 1.34
C ARG A 8 -14.27 5.68 0.04
N ASP A 9 -13.79 6.89 -0.25
CA ASP A 9 -14.09 7.54 -1.52
C ASP A 9 -13.22 6.98 -2.66
N ILE A 10 -12.20 6.15 -2.37
CA ILE A 10 -11.30 5.49 -3.32
C ILE A 10 -11.65 4.00 -3.42
N GLU A 11 -12.51 3.67 -4.37
CA GLU A 11 -12.95 2.30 -4.66
C GLU A 11 -12.96 2.09 -6.18
N GLU A 12 -12.68 0.87 -6.63
CA GLU A 12 -12.76 0.45 -8.05
C GLU A 12 -11.99 1.37 -9.02
N ALA A 13 -10.81 1.83 -8.61
CA ALA A 13 -9.97 2.74 -9.38
C ALA A 13 -8.84 2.00 -10.11
N LEU A 14 -8.48 2.45 -11.30
CA LEU A 14 -7.38 1.87 -12.08
C LEU A 14 -6.06 2.56 -11.75
N ILE A 15 -4.97 1.82 -11.58
CA ILE A 15 -3.62 2.40 -11.46
C ILE A 15 -3.18 2.93 -12.84
N ASP A 16 -3.14 4.25 -13.00
CA ASP A 16 -2.62 4.95 -14.19
C ASP A 16 -1.09 4.95 -14.19
N ASN A 17 -0.48 5.22 -13.04
CA ASN A 17 0.96 5.25 -12.86
C ASN A 17 1.33 4.97 -11.40
N HIS A 18 2.57 4.53 -11.16
CA HIS A 18 3.07 4.32 -9.80
C HIS A 18 4.58 4.57 -9.71
N SER A 19 5.07 4.85 -8.52
CA SER A 19 6.51 4.89 -8.26
C SER A 19 6.85 4.50 -6.83
N VAL A 20 8.01 3.86 -6.68
CA VAL A 20 8.65 3.58 -5.39
C VAL A 20 9.96 4.37 -5.36
N ASP A 21 10.03 5.36 -4.48
CA ASP A 21 11.21 6.18 -4.25
C ASP A 21 11.91 5.69 -2.97
N ILE A 22 12.96 4.89 -3.17
CA ILE A 22 13.76 4.28 -2.11
C ILE A 22 14.55 5.35 -1.32
N GLN A 23 15.00 6.42 -1.97
CA GLN A 23 15.77 7.46 -1.28
C GLN A 23 14.91 8.25 -0.29
N ARG A 24 13.62 8.37 -0.58
CA ARG A 24 12.67 9.16 0.22
C ARG A 24 11.66 8.33 0.99
N ASN A 25 11.78 7.00 0.97
CA ASN A 25 10.85 6.08 1.64
C ASN A 25 9.39 6.41 1.29
N ARG A 26 9.09 6.43 -0.02
CA ARG A 26 7.84 6.93 -0.55
C ARG A 26 7.28 6.00 -1.61
N ILE A 27 5.97 5.75 -1.55
CA ILE A 27 5.21 5.07 -2.60
C ILE A 27 4.14 6.02 -3.10
N GLN A 28 4.03 6.19 -4.41
CA GLN A 28 2.99 6.98 -5.06
C GLN A 28 2.19 6.12 -6.00
N LEU A 29 0.87 6.31 -5.97
CA LEU A 29 -0.09 5.78 -6.92
C LEU A 29 -0.87 6.93 -7.54
N ASP A 30 -0.87 6.99 -8.87
CA ASP A 30 -1.78 7.83 -9.64
C ASP A 30 -2.93 6.94 -10.11
N LEU A 31 -4.13 7.21 -9.63
CA LEU A 31 -5.33 6.44 -9.90
C LEU A 31 -6.24 7.18 -10.88
N ILE A 32 -7.02 6.44 -11.66
CA ILE A 32 -8.05 6.96 -12.54
C ILE A 32 -9.33 6.14 -12.43
N TYR A 33 -10.48 6.81 -12.25
CA TYR A 33 -11.77 6.13 -12.27
C TYR A 33 -12.19 5.86 -13.72
N PRO A 34 -12.56 4.62 -14.07
CA PRO A 34 -12.90 4.25 -15.45
C PRO A 34 -14.15 4.99 -15.98
N ASP A 35 -15.12 5.26 -15.12
CA ASP A 35 -16.42 5.82 -15.52
C ASP A 35 -16.37 7.29 -15.94
N ASN A 36 -15.48 8.08 -15.33
CA ASN A 36 -15.47 9.54 -15.52
C ASN A 36 -14.08 10.12 -15.78
N GLY A 37 -13.03 9.30 -15.78
CA GLY A 37 -11.65 9.73 -16.01
C GLY A 37 -11.06 10.64 -14.93
N LYS A 38 -11.77 10.84 -13.81
CA LYS A 38 -11.27 11.60 -12.66
C LYS A 38 -10.01 10.91 -12.14
N LYS A 39 -8.99 11.71 -11.84
CA LYS A 39 -7.74 11.24 -11.27
C LYS A 39 -7.69 11.48 -9.77
N VAL A 40 -6.99 10.59 -9.06
CA VAL A 40 -6.68 10.73 -7.63
C VAL A 40 -5.21 10.38 -7.44
N ASN A 41 -4.48 11.22 -6.72
CA ASN A 41 -3.11 10.97 -6.34
C ASN A 41 -3.04 10.51 -4.88
N VAL A 42 -2.47 9.34 -4.65
CA VAL A 42 -2.24 8.78 -3.32
C VAL A 42 -0.74 8.62 -3.10
N VAL A 43 -0.23 9.20 -2.02
CA VAL A 43 1.19 9.16 -1.69
C VAL A 43 1.39 8.71 -0.26
N PHE A 44 1.97 7.53 -0.09
CA PHE A 44 2.49 7.05 1.19
C PHE A 44 3.89 7.62 1.41
N ARG A 45 4.14 8.17 2.59
CA ARG A 45 5.44 8.76 2.99
C ARG A 45 5.90 8.13 4.28
N LYS A 46 7.21 8.22 4.53
CA LYS A 46 7.87 7.55 5.66
C LYS A 46 7.50 6.06 5.68
N VAL A 47 7.56 5.43 4.51
CA VAL A 47 7.30 4.01 4.33
C VAL A 47 8.49 3.24 4.90
N SER A 48 8.28 2.44 5.94
CA SER A 48 9.32 1.56 6.49
C SER A 48 9.35 0.20 5.79
N ALA A 49 8.20 -0.28 5.33
CA ALA A 49 8.08 -1.56 4.66
C ALA A 49 6.87 -1.60 3.73
N PHE A 50 6.99 -2.41 2.67
CA PHE A 50 5.87 -2.81 1.84
C PHE A 50 6.07 -4.25 1.35
N TYR A 51 4.98 -4.98 1.15
CA TYR A 51 5.03 -6.39 0.76
C TYR A 51 3.85 -6.76 -0.14
N PHE A 52 4.14 -7.38 -1.28
CA PHE A 52 3.11 -7.91 -2.18
C PHE A 52 2.71 -9.32 -1.78
N VAL A 53 1.40 -9.55 -1.71
CA VAL A 53 0.79 -10.87 -1.52
C VAL A 53 0.00 -11.19 -2.80
N ASN A 54 0.60 -11.90 -3.75
CA ASN A 54 -0.08 -12.29 -4.99
C ASN A 54 -0.78 -13.65 -4.85
N GLY A 55 -1.96 -13.76 -5.48
CA GLY A 55 -2.84 -14.92 -5.44
C GLY A 55 -2.41 -16.10 -6.31
N TYR A 56 -2.80 -17.28 -5.82
CA TYR A 56 -2.63 -18.66 -6.30
C TYR A 56 -1.21 -19.21 -6.34
N GLU A 57 -1.03 -20.38 -5.70
CA GLU A 57 0.25 -21.04 -5.42
C GLU A 57 1.10 -21.28 -6.68
N ASP A 58 0.46 -21.40 -7.84
CA ASP A 58 1.10 -21.62 -9.14
C ASP A 58 1.41 -20.32 -9.91
N SER A 59 0.81 -19.17 -9.54
CA SER A 59 0.97 -17.87 -10.21
C SER A 59 1.60 -16.78 -9.34
N ARG A 60 2.12 -17.12 -8.16
CA ARG A 60 2.78 -16.16 -7.25
C ARG A 60 3.95 -15.41 -7.91
N TYR A 61 4.60 -16.07 -8.87
CA TYR A 61 5.68 -15.54 -9.69
C TYR A 61 5.26 -15.35 -11.15
N ALA A 62 3.98 -15.52 -11.49
CA ALA A 62 3.51 -15.30 -12.85
C ALA A 62 3.75 -13.83 -13.19
N THR A 63 4.69 -13.63 -14.10
CA THR A 63 4.95 -12.35 -14.75
C THR A 63 4.15 -12.23 -16.04
N SER A 64 3.27 -13.19 -16.35
CA SER A 64 2.40 -13.16 -17.53
C SER A 64 1.29 -12.14 -17.31
N ASP A 65 1.69 -10.89 -17.51
CA ASP A 65 0.99 -9.77 -18.12
C ASP A 65 -0.53 -9.75 -17.94
N TYR A 66 -1.02 -8.78 -17.16
CA TYR A 66 -2.24 -8.08 -17.54
C TYR A 66 -2.12 -7.79 -19.03
N GLU A 67 -3.06 -8.29 -19.85
CA GLU A 67 -2.95 -8.21 -21.30
C GLU A 67 -2.57 -6.78 -21.72
N TYR A 68 -1.48 -6.66 -22.47
CA TYR A 68 -0.89 -5.41 -22.99
C TYR A 68 -1.84 -4.20 -22.97
N GLY A 69 -1.78 -3.41 -21.89
CA GLY A 69 -2.54 -2.15 -21.73
C GLY A 69 -3.61 -2.17 -20.64
N GLU A 70 -3.92 -3.31 -20.03
CA GLU A 70 -4.86 -3.37 -18.90
C GLU A 70 -4.22 -2.83 -17.62
N LYS A 71 -4.86 -1.80 -17.05
CA LYS A 71 -4.45 -1.22 -15.77
C LYS A 71 -4.95 -2.10 -14.63
N ARG A 72 -4.08 -2.33 -13.64
CA ARG A 72 -4.47 -3.05 -12.42
C ARG A 72 -5.55 -2.28 -11.68
N GLU A 73 -6.63 -2.98 -11.35
CA GLU A 73 -7.76 -2.43 -10.59
C GLU A 73 -7.49 -2.51 -9.09
N LEU A 74 -7.50 -1.35 -8.44
CA LEU A 74 -7.49 -1.18 -6.99
C LEU A 74 -8.94 -1.17 -6.50
N LEU A 75 -9.30 -2.20 -5.76
CA LEU A 75 -10.65 -2.37 -5.22
C LEU A 75 -10.88 -1.47 -4.01
N SER A 76 -9.90 -1.42 -3.10
CA SER A 76 -10.02 -0.63 -1.88
C SER A 76 -8.65 -0.30 -1.27
N ILE A 77 -8.64 0.70 -0.37
CA ILE A 77 -7.54 0.96 0.55
C ILE A 77 -8.06 0.89 1.98
N VAL A 78 -7.63 -0.12 2.72
CA VAL A 78 -8.00 -0.33 4.12
C VAL A 78 -6.90 0.23 5.02
N TYR A 79 -7.28 1.01 6.03
CA TYR A 79 -6.38 1.45 7.10
C TYR A 79 -6.79 0.81 8.42
N ASP A 80 -5.85 0.14 9.07
CA ASP A 80 -6.03 -0.45 10.40
C ASP A 80 -4.78 -0.19 11.25
N ASP A 81 -4.96 0.41 12.43
CA ASP A 81 -3.89 0.63 13.40
C ASP A 81 -3.82 -0.47 14.48
N SER A 82 -4.66 -1.51 14.36
CA SER A 82 -4.61 -2.68 15.21
C SER A 82 -3.34 -3.48 14.90
N LYS A 83 -2.57 -3.85 15.94
CA LYS A 83 -1.24 -4.47 15.84
C LYS A 83 -1.23 -5.90 15.25
N ASN A 84 -2.27 -6.29 14.52
CA ASN A 84 -2.56 -7.68 14.18
C ASN A 84 -1.99 -8.12 12.83
N GLN A 85 -1.46 -7.20 12.01
CA GLN A 85 -0.84 -7.51 10.72
C GLN A 85 0.67 -7.25 10.80
N GLY A 86 1.48 -8.29 10.64
CA GLY A 86 2.93 -8.15 10.70
C GLY A 86 3.68 -9.22 9.93
N LEU A 87 4.90 -8.87 9.54
CA LEU A 87 5.85 -9.75 8.85
C LEU A 87 7.10 -9.88 9.69
N PHE A 88 7.40 -11.13 10.07
CA PHE A 88 8.59 -11.45 10.87
C PHE A 88 9.77 -11.71 9.95
N ILE A 89 10.86 -10.98 10.16
CA ILE A 89 12.07 -11.14 9.36
C ILE A 89 12.98 -12.15 10.06
N LYS A 90 13.21 -13.30 9.41
CA LYS A 90 14.22 -14.26 9.83
C LYS A 90 15.54 -13.94 9.14
N SER A 91 16.54 -13.55 9.93
CA SER A 91 17.90 -13.30 9.45
C SER A 91 18.90 -14.25 10.10
N GLY A 92 19.98 -14.55 9.39
CA GLY A 92 21.12 -15.29 9.94
C GLY A 92 22.01 -14.43 10.85
N ASP A 93 21.85 -13.10 10.79
CA ASP A 93 22.60 -12.14 11.61
C ASP A 93 21.65 -11.41 12.57
N ASN A 94 22.03 -11.41 13.85
CA ASN A 94 21.27 -10.80 14.93
C ASN A 94 21.10 -9.29 14.80
N PHE A 95 21.93 -8.61 14.01
CA PHE A 95 21.76 -7.18 13.71
C PHE A 95 20.37 -6.89 13.14
N TYR A 96 19.81 -7.82 12.37
CA TYR A 96 18.51 -7.66 11.74
C TYR A 96 17.34 -8.10 12.63
N ASN A 97 17.61 -8.55 13.86
CA ASN A 97 16.56 -8.83 14.83
C ASN A 97 15.91 -7.51 15.25
N GLY A 98 14.63 -7.34 14.90
CA GLY A 98 13.87 -6.10 15.17
C GLY A 98 13.49 -5.31 13.93
N PHE A 99 13.84 -5.77 12.72
CA PHE A 99 13.29 -5.25 11.46
C PHE A 99 11.91 -5.83 11.12
N ASP A 100 11.24 -6.46 12.09
CA ASP A 100 9.87 -6.92 11.91
C ASP A 100 8.96 -5.74 11.55
N SER A 101 8.12 -5.95 10.54
CA SER A 101 7.24 -4.92 10.00
C SER A 101 5.82 -5.11 10.50
N LYS A 102 5.09 -4.01 10.73
CA LYS A 102 3.65 -4.03 10.99
C LYS A 102 2.94 -3.18 9.96
N PHE A 103 2.00 -3.76 9.23
CA PHE A 103 1.33 -3.02 8.16
C PHE A 103 0.10 -2.33 8.72
N ASN A 104 -0.06 -1.04 8.39
CA ASN A 104 -1.23 -0.25 8.75
C ASN A 104 -2.12 0.09 7.55
N PHE A 105 -1.66 -0.22 6.33
CA PHE A 105 -2.44 -0.12 5.11
C PHE A 105 -2.44 -1.43 4.33
N THR A 106 -3.62 -1.81 3.85
CA THR A 106 -3.82 -2.91 2.90
C THR A 106 -4.50 -2.35 1.66
N LEU A 107 -3.84 -2.49 0.51
CA LEU A 107 -4.41 -2.17 -0.79
C LEU A 107 -4.86 -3.48 -1.41
N GLU A 108 -6.15 -3.55 -1.75
CA GLU A 108 -6.79 -4.75 -2.27
C GLU A 108 -6.89 -4.67 -3.79
N PHE A 109 -6.40 -5.69 -4.48
CA PHE A 109 -6.53 -5.90 -5.92
C PHE A 109 -7.29 -7.21 -6.16
N MET A 110 -7.82 -7.39 -7.37
CA MET A 110 -8.49 -8.64 -7.76
C MET A 110 -7.62 -9.89 -7.52
N GLU A 111 -6.32 -9.80 -7.78
CA GLU A 111 -5.38 -10.93 -7.77
C GLU A 111 -4.38 -10.88 -6.61
N GLY A 112 -4.55 -9.99 -5.64
CA GLY A 112 -3.63 -9.91 -4.51
C GLY A 112 -3.74 -8.66 -3.65
N LEU A 113 -2.78 -8.51 -2.75
CA LEU A 113 -2.70 -7.42 -1.79
C LEU A 113 -1.34 -6.71 -1.90
N LEU A 114 -1.32 -5.42 -1.61
CA LEU A 114 -0.11 -4.70 -1.23
C LEU A 114 -0.26 -4.22 0.20
N LEU A 115 0.59 -4.75 1.08
CA LEU A 115 0.67 -4.36 2.47
C LEU A 115 1.71 -3.24 2.61
N ILE A 116 1.38 -2.17 3.32
CA ILE A 116 2.26 -1.01 3.51
C ILE A 116 2.29 -0.62 5.00
N GLU A 117 3.49 -0.38 5.51
CA GLU A 117 3.72 0.31 6.78
C GLU A 117 4.17 1.74 6.46
N ALA A 118 3.35 2.72 6.81
CA ALA A 118 3.63 4.14 6.55
C ALA A 118 3.12 5.04 7.68
N ASP A 119 3.91 6.03 8.08
CA ASP A 119 3.52 7.01 9.10
C ASP A 119 2.66 8.15 8.53
N GLU A 120 2.65 8.31 7.21
CA GLU A 120 1.99 9.41 6.52
C GLU A 120 1.33 8.94 5.21
N ILE A 121 0.17 9.51 4.91
CA ILE A 121 -0.48 9.40 3.60
C ILE A 121 -1.01 10.77 3.17
N ASP A 122 -0.90 11.06 1.88
CA ASP A 122 -1.40 12.27 1.23
C ASP A 122 -2.35 11.83 0.11
N ILE A 123 -3.59 12.33 0.13
CA ILE A 123 -4.63 12.04 -0.86
C ILE A 123 -5.06 13.36 -1.49
N ASP A 124 -4.73 13.58 -2.76
CA ASP A 124 -5.00 14.84 -3.49
C ASP A 124 -4.56 16.11 -2.73
N GLY A 125 -3.39 16.06 -2.08
CA GLY A 125 -2.84 17.16 -1.28
C GLY A 125 -3.35 17.21 0.16
N CYS A 126 -4.33 16.37 0.52
CA CYS A 126 -4.82 16.24 1.89
C CYS A 126 -3.94 15.28 2.69
N LYS A 127 -3.14 15.83 3.59
CA LYS A 127 -2.17 15.08 4.40
C LYS A 127 -2.77 14.52 5.68
N PHE A 128 -2.37 13.30 6.01
CA PHE A 128 -2.63 12.62 7.27
C PHE A 128 -1.31 12.07 7.81
N GLU A 129 -0.99 12.38 9.07
CA GLU A 129 0.33 12.17 9.66
C GLU A 129 0.22 11.48 11.03
N ASN A 130 1.32 10.92 11.53
CA ASN A 130 1.42 10.20 12.80
C ASN A 130 0.51 8.96 12.85
N LEU A 131 0.48 8.20 11.75
CA LEU A 131 -0.40 7.04 11.56
C LEU A 131 0.16 5.76 12.17
N VAL A 132 1.42 5.77 12.60
CA VAL A 132 2.00 4.67 13.38
C VAL A 132 2.00 5.08 14.84
N ARG A 133 1.29 4.32 15.68
CA ARG A 133 1.41 4.50 17.13
C ARG A 133 2.81 4.11 17.57
N LYS A 134 3.59 5.08 18.02
CA LYS A 134 4.84 4.82 18.73
C LYS A 134 4.48 4.00 19.97
N GLY A 135 4.95 2.76 20.04
CA GLY A 135 4.87 2.00 21.28
C GLY A 135 5.61 2.76 22.37
N GLU A 136 5.01 2.89 23.54
CA GLU A 136 5.77 3.06 24.77
C GLU A 136 6.73 1.87 24.83
N LEU A 137 8.03 2.16 24.76
CA LEU A 137 9.12 1.20 24.97
C LEU A 137 9.13 0.74 26.43
#